data_AF-A0A399J1I9-F1
#
_entry.id   AF-A0A399J1I9-F1
#
_cell.length_a   1.000
_cell.length_b   1.000
_cell.length_c   1.000
_cell.angle_alpha   90.00
_cell.angle_beta   90.00
_cell.angle_gamma   90.00
#
_symmetry.space_group_name_H-M   'P 1'
#
loop_
_entity.id
_entity.type
_entity.pdbx_description
1 polymer ?
#
loop_
_entity_poly.entity_id
_entity_poly.type
_entity_poly.pdbx_seq_one_letter_code
_entity_poly.pdbx_strand_id
1 'polypeptide(L)'
;MKKTLIPLLLSLALASHAAAQTDRDPAQCAALWYGMTDAAADYPGTFGTMPDTHALAAQFAALAGPDAADRIAAQRADFRLIAKAKVLGRDRISSDLFDRIAESCDALLASLPPSATAKP
;
A
#
# COMPACT_ATOMS: atom_id res chain seq x y z
N MET A 1 -29.33 -48.90 -19.16
CA MET A 1 -28.39 -48.59 -18.06
C MET A 1 -27.62 -47.32 -18.42
N LYS A 2 -28.00 -46.15 -17.88
CA LYS A 2 -27.29 -44.88 -18.10
C LYS A 2 -26.66 -44.47 -16.77
N LYS A 3 -25.33 -44.51 -16.70
CA LYS A 3 -24.56 -44.08 -15.53
C LYS A 3 -24.42 -42.56 -15.57
N THR A 4 -25.03 -41.90 -14.59
CA THR A 4 -24.85 -40.49 -14.26
C THR A 4 -23.49 -40.30 -13.60
N LEU A 5 -22.60 -39.51 -14.19
CA LEU A 5 -21.29 -39.16 -13.62
C LEU A 5 -20.98 -37.69 -13.89
N ILE A 6 -21.66 -36.79 -13.18
CA ILE A 6 -21.26 -35.38 -13.09
C ILE A 6 -21.68 -34.87 -11.70
N PRO A 7 -20.85 -35.08 -10.66
CA PRO A 7 -20.57 -33.96 -9.78
C PRO A 7 -19.17 -34.09 -9.16
N LEU A 8 -18.11 -33.72 -9.89
CA LEU A 8 -16.78 -33.63 -9.29
C LEU A 8 -15.95 -32.43 -9.77
N LEU A 9 -16.58 -31.45 -10.42
CA LEU A 9 -15.90 -30.28 -10.97
C LEU A 9 -16.18 -28.98 -10.20
N LEU A 10 -17.03 -29.00 -9.16
CA LEU A 10 -17.37 -27.79 -8.41
C LEU A 10 -16.44 -27.46 -7.24
N SER A 11 -15.53 -28.37 -6.85
CA SER A 11 -14.72 -28.22 -5.64
C SER A 11 -13.35 -27.56 -5.85
N LEU A 12 -12.93 -27.30 -7.10
CA LEU A 12 -11.60 -26.72 -7.39
C LEU A 12 -11.60 -25.20 -7.63
N ALA A 13 -12.74 -24.51 -7.59
CA ALA A 13 -12.79 -23.08 -7.92
C ALA A 13 -12.57 -22.13 -6.73
N LEU A 14 -12.45 -22.61 -5.48
CA LEU A 14 -12.37 -21.75 -4.29
C LEU A 14 -10.95 -21.50 -3.74
N ALA A 15 -9.90 -22.05 -4.35
CA ALA A 15 -8.55 -21.97 -3.78
C ALA A 15 -7.65 -20.86 -4.34
N SER A 16 -8.12 -19.99 -5.24
CA SER A 16 -7.26 -19.02 -5.95
C SER A 16 -7.39 -17.56 -5.49
N HIS A 17 -8.15 -17.26 -4.43
CA HIS A 17 -8.28 -15.88 -3.91
C HIS A 17 -7.35 -15.56 -2.73
N ALA A 18 -6.49 -16.49 -2.32
CA ALA A 18 -5.48 -16.21 -1.31
C ALA A 18 -4.23 -15.62 -1.97
N ALA A 19 -3.97 -14.35 -1.66
CA ALA A 19 -2.71 -13.64 -1.87
C ALA A 19 -2.26 -13.42 -3.32
N ALA A 20 -2.94 -12.51 -4.02
CA ALA A 20 -2.18 -11.50 -4.75
C ALA A 20 -1.62 -10.50 -3.72
N GLN A 21 -0.71 -10.95 -2.84
CA GLN A 21 0.21 -10.03 -2.18
C GLN A 21 1.09 -9.52 -3.33
N THR A 22 0.68 -8.41 -3.95
CA THR A 22 1.60 -7.66 -4.80
C THR A 22 2.78 -7.30 -3.91
N ASP A 23 3.93 -7.92 -4.14
CA ASP A 23 5.19 -7.55 -3.49
C ASP A 23 5.40 -6.05 -3.73
N ARG A 24 5.01 -5.24 -2.74
CA ARG A 24 5.22 -3.79 -2.78
C ARG A 24 6.68 -3.57 -2.48
N ASP A 25 7.37 -2.85 -3.36
CA ASP A 25 8.73 -2.45 -3.08
C ASP A 25 8.76 -1.21 -2.15
N PRO A 26 9.86 -0.98 -1.42
CA PRO A 26 9.97 0.19 -0.55
C PRO A 26 9.80 1.55 -1.25
N ALA A 27 10.16 1.69 -2.53
CA ALA A 27 9.97 2.95 -3.27
C ALA A 27 8.49 3.27 -3.48
N GLN A 28 7.65 2.26 -3.73
CA GLN A 28 6.20 2.45 -3.83
C GLN A 28 5.60 2.89 -2.49
N CYS A 29 6.06 2.30 -1.38
CA CYS A 29 5.62 2.68 -0.05
C CYS A 29 6.09 4.09 0.33
N ALA A 30 7.32 4.48 -0.03
CA ALA A 30 7.79 5.85 0.11
C ALA A 30 6.92 6.83 -0.68
N ALA A 31 6.60 6.50 -1.93
CA ALA A 31 5.75 7.33 -2.79
C ALA A 31 4.32 7.47 -2.23
N LEU A 32 3.74 6.40 -1.67
CA LEU A 32 2.45 6.44 -0.98
C LEU A 32 2.46 7.47 0.15
N TRP A 33 3.40 7.34 1.08
CA TRP A 33 3.42 8.17 2.28
C TRP A 33 3.82 9.62 1.99
N TYR A 34 4.73 9.86 1.03
CA TYR A 34 4.98 11.21 0.54
C TYR A 34 3.76 11.83 -0.15
N GLY A 35 3.00 11.04 -0.92
CA GLY A 35 1.74 11.47 -1.52
C GLY A 35 0.68 11.80 -0.46
N MET A 36 0.65 11.06 0.65
CA MET A 36 -0.21 11.36 1.79
C MET A 36 0.18 12.66 2.49
N THR A 37 1.48 12.90 2.72
CA THR A 37 1.97 14.16 3.27
C THR A 37 1.61 15.35 2.36
N ASP A 38 1.75 15.21 1.04
CA ASP A 38 1.38 16.27 0.09
C ASP A 38 -0.13 16.54 0.09
N ALA A 39 -0.93 15.48 0.05
CA ALA A 39 -2.38 15.62 0.14
C ALA A 39 -2.78 16.26 1.48
N ALA A 40 -2.04 15.98 2.55
CA ALA A 40 -2.33 16.56 3.86
C ALA A 40 -2.02 18.04 3.99
N ALA A 41 -0.97 18.50 3.33
CA ALA A 41 -0.63 19.92 3.27
C ALA A 41 -1.74 20.77 2.62
N ASP A 42 -2.50 20.20 1.68
CA ASP A 42 -3.63 20.88 1.02
C ASP A 42 -4.87 21.03 1.93
N TYR A 43 -4.97 20.24 2.99
CA TYR A 43 -6.18 20.12 3.83
C TYR A 43 -5.87 20.15 5.34
N PRO A 44 -5.25 21.24 5.85
CA PRO A 44 -4.86 21.33 7.26
C PRO A 44 -6.05 21.13 8.20
N GLY A 45 -5.87 20.32 9.26
CA GLY A 45 -6.91 20.02 10.26
C GLY A 45 -7.94 18.96 9.84
N THR A 46 -7.89 18.46 8.60
CA THR A 46 -8.76 17.35 8.13
C THR A 46 -8.26 16.00 8.66
N PHE A 47 -7.02 15.96 9.10
CA PHE A 47 -6.38 14.79 9.67
C PHE A 47 -6.36 14.96 11.18
N GLY A 48 -7.03 14.06 11.88
CA GLY A 48 -6.82 13.89 13.32
C GLY A 48 -5.44 13.30 13.59
N THR A 49 -5.40 12.11 14.19
CA THR A 49 -4.18 11.33 14.43
C THR A 49 -3.80 10.53 13.19
N MET A 50 -2.92 11.07 12.36
CA MET A 50 -2.15 10.24 11.43
C MET A 50 -0.85 9.77 12.08
N PRO A 51 -0.34 8.59 11.70
CA PRO A 51 1.07 8.28 11.94
C PRO A 51 1.94 9.38 11.33
N ASP A 52 3.17 9.52 11.81
CA ASP A 52 4.12 10.47 11.22
C ASP A 52 4.46 10.03 9.78
N THR A 53 3.62 10.44 8.83
CA THR A 53 3.67 10.03 7.43
C THR A 53 4.98 10.46 6.77
N HIS A 54 5.57 11.57 7.23
CA HIS A 54 6.86 12.01 6.75
C HIS A 54 7.98 11.07 7.25
N ALA A 55 7.93 10.65 8.51
CA ALA A 55 8.88 9.66 9.03
C ALA A 55 8.74 8.30 8.33
N LEU A 56 7.51 7.83 8.09
CA LEU A 56 7.25 6.60 7.33
C LEU A 56 7.80 6.70 5.90
N ALA A 57 7.51 7.80 5.20
CA ALA A 57 8.02 8.03 3.85
C ALA A 57 9.55 8.00 3.80
N ALA A 58 10.21 8.67 4.75
CA ALA A 58 11.67 8.69 4.85
C ALA A 58 12.26 7.30 5.15
N GLN A 59 11.61 6.52 6.03
CA GLN A 59 12.03 5.16 6.34
C GLN A 59 11.99 4.25 5.10
N PHE A 60 10.89 4.28 4.35
CA PHE A 60 10.78 3.53 3.11
C PHE A 60 11.74 4.01 2.03
N ALA A 61 12.00 5.31 1.93
CA ALA A 61 12.99 5.85 0.99
C ALA A 61 14.40 5.35 1.32
N ALA A 62 14.75 5.26 2.60
CA ALA A 62 16.03 4.67 3.03
C ALA A 62 16.12 3.18 2.68
N LEU A 63 15.03 2.42 2.87
CA LEU A 63 14.95 1.00 2.49
C LEU A 63 15.01 0.79 0.98
N ALA A 64 14.50 1.73 0.18
CA ALA A 64 14.52 1.68 -1.27
C ALA A 64 15.93 1.91 -1.86
N GLY A 65 16.80 2.56 -1.08
CA GLY A 65 18.16 2.93 -1.49
C GLY A 65 18.22 4.25 -2.27
N PRO A 66 19.44 4.81 -2.45
CA PRO A 66 19.65 6.14 -3.02
C PRO A 66 19.18 6.27 -4.47
N ASP A 67 19.24 5.18 -5.24
CA ASP A 67 18.86 5.17 -6.66
C ASP A 67 17.33 5.14 -6.88
N ALA A 68 16.54 5.07 -5.81
CA ALA A 68 15.08 5.00 -5.90
C ALA A 68 14.40 6.37 -6.07
N ALA A 69 15.14 7.48 -5.96
CA ALA A 69 14.57 8.84 -5.94
C ALA A 69 13.64 9.12 -7.13
N ASP A 70 14.06 8.76 -8.35
CA ASP A 70 13.26 8.98 -9.57
C ASP A 70 12.00 8.11 -9.59
N ARG A 71 12.08 6.86 -9.11
CA ARG A 71 10.92 5.96 -9.01
C ARG A 71 9.91 6.45 -7.97
N ILE A 72 10.40 6.99 -6.85
CA ILE A 72 9.56 7.59 -5.81
C ILE A 72 8.85 8.82 -6.40
N ALA A 73 9.60 9.71 -7.04
CA ALA A 73 9.06 10.93 -7.64
C ALA A 73 8.01 10.64 -8.72
N ALA A 74 8.28 9.67 -9.59
CA ALA A 74 7.36 9.28 -10.68
C ALA A 74 6.00 8.78 -10.17
N GLN A 75 5.97 8.07 -9.04
CA GLN A 75 4.75 7.47 -8.49
C GLN A 75 4.03 8.37 -7.48
N ARG A 76 4.75 9.34 -6.88
CA ARG A 76 4.22 10.22 -5.83
C ARG A 76 2.97 10.99 -6.26
N ALA A 77 2.92 11.43 -7.53
CA ALA A 77 1.78 12.17 -8.06
C ALA A 77 0.50 11.32 -8.08
N ASP A 78 0.59 10.07 -8.53
CA ASP A 78 -0.54 9.14 -8.57
C ASP A 78 -1.01 8.78 -7.16
N PHE A 79 -0.05 8.52 -6.25
CA PHE A 79 -0.37 8.24 -4.87
C PHE A 79 -0.97 9.43 -4.12
N ARG A 80 -0.59 10.66 -4.46
CA ARG A 80 -1.25 11.87 -3.92
C ARG A 80 -2.74 11.91 -4.28
N LEU A 81 -3.13 11.47 -5.48
CA LEU A 81 -4.53 11.43 -5.88
C LEU A 81 -5.32 10.39 -5.07
N ILE A 82 -4.75 9.21 -4.90
CA ILE A 82 -5.34 8.13 -4.08
C ILE A 82 -5.45 8.58 -2.62
N ALA A 83 -4.38 9.16 -2.07
CA ALA A 83 -4.36 9.74 -0.74
C ALA A 83 -5.44 10.80 -0.59
N LYS A 84 -5.54 11.77 -1.51
CA LYS A 84 -6.59 12.80 -1.51
C LYS A 84 -8.00 12.21 -1.43
N ALA A 85 -8.28 11.13 -2.14
CA ALA A 85 -9.57 10.46 -2.04
C ALA A 85 -9.82 9.85 -0.64
N LYS A 86 -8.79 9.26 -0.02
CA LYS A 86 -8.82 8.82 1.38
C LYS A 86 -9.12 9.98 2.33
N VAL A 87 -8.43 11.12 2.16
CA VAL A 87 -8.60 12.33 3.00
C VAL A 87 -10.02 12.87 2.94
N LEU A 88 -10.54 13.03 1.74
CA LEU A 88 -11.81 13.70 1.52
C LEU A 88 -13.01 12.78 1.80
N GLY A 89 -12.79 11.47 1.90
CA GLY A 89 -13.83 10.47 2.17
C GLY A 89 -14.93 10.40 1.11
N ARG A 90 -14.66 10.90 -0.11
CA ARG A 90 -15.68 11.03 -1.18
C ARG A 90 -15.73 9.85 -2.14
N ASP A 91 -14.67 9.04 -2.20
CA ASP A 91 -14.58 7.88 -3.06
C ASP A 91 -14.13 6.66 -2.24
N ARG A 92 -15.09 5.76 -2.01
CA ARG A 92 -14.86 4.53 -1.25
C ARG A 92 -13.85 3.62 -1.94
N ILE A 93 -13.89 3.50 -3.27
CA ILE A 93 -13.01 2.57 -3.99
C ILE A 93 -11.56 3.02 -3.85
N SER A 94 -11.31 4.32 -3.99
CA SER A 94 -9.97 4.89 -3.82
C SER A 94 -9.52 4.86 -2.34
N SER A 95 -10.42 5.06 -1.38
CA SER A 95 -10.10 4.86 0.04
C SER A 95 -9.71 3.41 0.35
N ASP A 96 -10.49 2.44 -0.12
CA ASP A 96 -10.21 1.02 0.08
C ASP A 96 -8.90 0.62 -0.64
N LEU A 97 -8.60 1.24 -1.78
CA LEU A 97 -7.31 1.05 -2.46
C LEU A 97 -6.15 1.60 -1.63
N PHE A 98 -6.29 2.81 -1.07
CA PHE A 98 -5.29 3.38 -0.17
C PHE A 98 -5.01 2.42 1.00
N ASP A 99 -6.06 1.96 1.68
CA ASP A 99 -5.95 1.11 2.86
C ASP A 99 -5.23 -0.20 2.54
N ARG A 100 -5.58 -0.87 1.44
CA ARG A 100 -4.87 -2.11 1.02
C ARG A 100 -3.40 -1.89 0.73
N ILE A 101 -3.03 -0.74 0.16
CA ILE A 101 -1.63 -0.43 -0.15
C ILE A 101 -0.88 -0.10 1.13
N ALA A 102 -1.48 0.68 2.04
CA ALA A 102 -0.92 0.97 3.35
C ALA A 102 -0.68 -0.31 4.17
N GLU A 103 -1.67 -1.22 4.22
CA GLU A 103 -1.54 -2.53 4.87
C GLU A 103 -0.40 -3.37 4.27
N SER A 104 -0.22 -3.32 2.95
CA SER A 104 0.89 -4.02 2.28
C SER A 104 2.25 -3.42 2.67
N CYS A 105 2.33 -2.10 2.85
CA CYS A 105 3.54 -1.42 3.33
C CYS A 105 3.83 -1.75 4.80
N ASP A 106 2.81 -1.83 5.65
CA ASP A 106 2.97 -2.23 7.05
C ASP A 106 3.47 -3.68 7.15
N ALA A 107 2.94 -4.58 6.32
CA ALA A 107 3.41 -5.96 6.21
C ALA A 107 4.88 -6.03 5.75
N LEU A 108 5.29 -5.17 4.81
CA LEU A 108 6.67 -5.07 4.36
C LEU A 108 7.59 -4.69 5.53
N LEU A 109 7.25 -3.66 6.33
CA LEU A 109 8.03 -3.28 7.51
C LEU A 109 8.12 -4.40 8.54
N ALA A 110 7.01 -5.11 8.78
CA ALA A 110 6.96 -6.23 9.72
C ALA A 110 7.80 -7.43 9.28
N SER A 111 8.03 -7.58 7.97
CA SER A 111 8.86 -8.66 7.39
C SER A 111 10.37 -8.38 7.47
N LEU A 112 10.78 -7.15 7.74
CA LEU A 112 12.18 -6.77 7.80
C LEU A 112 12.85 -7.32 9.07
N PRO A 113 14.11 -7.77 9.00
CA PRO A 113 14.86 -8.12 10.19
C PRO A 113 15.02 -6.88 11.10
N PRO A 114 15.08 -7.05 12.43
CA PRO A 114 15.16 -5.92 13.37
C PRO A 114 16.40 -5.03 13.19
N SER A 115 17.44 -5.51 12.50
CA SER A 115 18.61 -4.71 12.11
C SER A 115 18.35 -3.74 10.95
N ALA A 116 17.31 -3.98 10.14
CA ALA A 116 16.94 -3.12 9.00
C ALA A 116 15.95 -2.01 9.38
N THR A 117 15.34 -2.07 10.57
CA THR A 117 14.43 -1.05 11.11
C THR A 117 15.08 -0.14 12.15
N ALA A 118 16.32 -0.44 12.56
CA ALA A 118 17.09 0.39 13.47
C ALA A 118 17.49 1.71 12.80
N LYS A 119 16.92 2.81 13.31
CA LYS A 119 17.31 4.17 12.95
C LYS A 119 18.76 4.42 13.42
N PRO A 120 19.67 4.98 12.59
CA PRO A 120 20.97 5.45 13.06
C PRO A 120 20.82 6.59 14.08
#